data_AF-A0A8T6GAR6-F1
#
_entry.id   AF-A0A8T6GAR6-F1
#
_cell.length_a   1.000
_cell.length_b   1.000
_cell.length_c   1.000
_cell.angle_alpha   90.00
_cell.angle_beta   90.00
_cell.angle_gamma   90.00
#
_symmetry.space_group_name_H-M   'P 1'
#
loop_
_entity.id
_entity.type
_entity.pdbx_description
1 polymer ?
#
loop_
_entity_poly.entity_id
_entity_poly.type
_entity_poly.pdbx_seq_one_letter_code
_entity_poly.pdbx_strand_id
1 'polypeptide(L)'
;MKIDKTKKARTYRVASGTICQGCPAFGGCTKNGRYGRTIEIGQYDTALRRHRDWMKTEEAKQAYLRRLPLIEPLFAILRNQLGARQFALRGLPNVKAEWSMFATAYNLRTLWKVWRTRLDTRVNAI
;
A
#
# COMPACT_ATOMS: atom_id res chain seq x y z
N MET A 1 -12.16 -29.39 -9.17
CA MET A 1 -11.99 -27.94 -9.45
C MET A 1 -13.23 -27.22 -8.91
N LYS A 2 -13.10 -26.39 -7.87
CA LYS A 2 -14.24 -25.62 -7.32
C LYS A 2 -13.98 -24.14 -7.62
N ILE A 3 -14.74 -23.56 -8.54
CA ILE A 3 -14.72 -22.14 -8.84
C ILE A 3 -15.78 -21.49 -7.95
N ASP A 4 -15.36 -20.69 -6.98
CA ASP A 4 -16.27 -19.89 -6.16
C ASP A 4 -16.75 -18.70 -6.99
N LYS A 5 -18.06 -18.62 -7.28
CA LYS A 5 -18.65 -17.63 -8.18
C LYS A 5 -18.68 -16.21 -7.60
N THR A 6 -18.38 -16.03 -6.31
CA THR A 6 -18.44 -14.72 -5.62
C THR A 6 -17.11 -13.95 -5.65
N LYS A 7 -16.00 -14.61 -5.96
CA LYS A 7 -14.67 -13.99 -6.06
C LYS A 7 -14.14 -14.17 -7.48
N LYS A 8 -13.66 -13.11 -8.14
CA LYS A 8 -12.92 -13.20 -9.42
C LYS A 8 -11.51 -13.78 -9.19
N ALA A 9 -11.44 -14.97 -8.60
CA ALA A 9 -10.22 -15.65 -8.21
C ALA A 9 -10.33 -17.15 -8.51
N ARG A 10 -9.24 -17.74 -9.02
CA ARG A 10 -9.12 -19.18 -9.24
C ARG A 10 -8.43 -19.80 -8.03
N THR A 11 -9.14 -20.67 -7.33
CA THR A 11 -8.60 -21.38 -6.17
C THR A 11 -8.18 -22.80 -6.54
N TYR A 12 -6.89 -23.07 -6.40
CA TYR A 12 -6.30 -24.39 -6.56
C TYR A 12 -6.14 -25.01 -5.18
N ARG A 13 -6.84 -26.12 -4.93
CA ARG A 13 -6.71 -26.92 -3.72
C ARG A 13 -6.21 -28.30 -4.07
N VAL A 14 -5.30 -28.79 -3.23
CA VAL A 14 -4.93 -30.20 -3.25
C VAL A 14 -6.13 -31.04 -2.79
N ALA A 15 -6.32 -32.20 -3.41
CA ALA A 15 -7.49 -33.05 -3.16
C ALA A 15 -7.51 -33.63 -1.73
N SER A 16 -6.33 -33.96 -1.19
CA SER A 16 -6.15 -34.45 0.18
C SER A 16 -4.81 -33.98 0.73
N GLY A 17 -4.76 -33.70 2.04
CA GLY A 17 -3.52 -33.33 2.71
C GLY A 17 -2.44 -34.43 2.68
N THR A 18 -2.83 -35.70 2.49
CA THR A 18 -1.92 -36.84 2.32
C THR A 18 -1.00 -36.68 1.10
N ILE A 19 -1.49 -36.05 0.03
CA ILE A 19 -0.68 -35.74 -1.17
C ILE A 19 0.42 -34.73 -0.81
N CYS A 20 0.11 -33.75 0.04
CA CYS A 20 1.11 -32.81 0.51
C CYS A 20 2.12 -33.46 1.46
N GLN A 21 1.71 -34.43 2.29
CA GLN A 21 2.61 -35.13 3.21
C GLN A 21 3.65 -36.00 2.48
N GLY A 22 3.29 -36.59 1.34
CA GLY A 22 4.24 -37.35 0.50
C GLY A 22 5.11 -36.49 -0.42
N CYS A 23 4.98 -35.16 -0.38
CA CYS A 23 5.73 -34.26 -1.25
C CYS A 23 7.12 -33.94 -0.65
N PRO A 24 8.22 -33.98 -1.43
CA PRO A 24 9.56 -33.62 -0.92
C PRO A 24 9.67 -32.16 -0.47
N ALA A 25 8.76 -31.29 -0.93
CA ALA A 25 8.68 -29.89 -0.50
C ALA A 25 7.79 -29.68 0.75
N PHE A 26 7.26 -30.76 1.36
CA PHE A 26 6.48 -30.67 2.59
C PHE A 26 7.32 -30.05 3.71
N GLY A 27 6.71 -29.16 4.51
CA GLY A 27 7.42 -28.37 5.53
C GLY A 27 7.84 -26.97 5.04
N GLY A 28 8.32 -26.84 3.80
CA GLY A 28 8.63 -25.55 3.16
C GLY A 28 7.48 -24.97 2.34
N CYS A 29 6.76 -25.83 1.61
CA CYS A 29 5.65 -25.47 0.72
C CYS A 29 4.31 -25.32 1.46
N THR A 30 4.04 -26.21 2.42
CA THR A 30 2.90 -26.16 3.34
C THR A 30 3.23 -27.01 4.57
N LYS A 31 2.71 -26.59 5.73
CA LYS A 31 2.75 -27.38 6.97
C LYS A 31 1.41 -28.06 7.28
N ASN A 32 0.38 -27.80 6.46
CA ASN A 32 -0.97 -28.34 6.66
C ASN A 32 -1.10 -29.73 6.03
N GLY A 33 -0.85 -30.77 6.82
CA GLY A 33 -0.99 -32.17 6.38
C GLY A 33 -2.42 -32.70 6.31
N ARG A 34 -3.42 -31.98 6.85
CA ARG A 34 -4.84 -32.40 6.84
C ARG A 34 -5.57 -31.95 5.58
N TYR A 35 -5.43 -30.68 5.22
CA TYR A 35 -6.11 -30.09 4.06
C TYR A 35 -5.18 -29.79 2.88
N GLY A 36 -3.87 -29.87 3.08
CA GLY A 36 -2.88 -29.58 2.04
C GLY A 36 -2.76 -28.09 1.71
N ARG A 37 -2.03 -27.79 0.62
CA ARG A 37 -1.81 -26.42 0.15
C ARG A 37 -3.06 -25.90 -0.59
N THR A 38 -3.41 -24.65 -0.34
CA THR A 38 -4.39 -23.89 -1.13
C THR A 38 -3.68 -22.69 -1.75
N ILE A 39 -3.85 -22.48 -3.05
CA ILE A 39 -3.33 -21.32 -3.78
C ILE A 39 -4.51 -20.58 -4.38
N GLU A 40 -4.64 -19.29 -4.08
CA GLU A 40 -5.64 -18.41 -4.68
C GLU A 40 -4.96 -17.46 -5.66
N ILE A 41 -5.38 -17.52 -6.92
CA ILE A 41 -4.91 -16.64 -8.00
C ILE A 41 -6.03 -15.67 -8.35
N GLY A 42 -5.91 -14.43 -7.87
CA GLY A 42 -6.85 -13.35 -8.18
C GLY A 42 -6.75 -12.88 -9.63
N GLN A 43 -7.76 -12.15 -10.09
CA GLN A 43 -7.82 -11.58 -11.45
C GLN A 43 -6.60 -10.71 -11.84
N TYR A 44 -5.93 -10.07 -10.88
CA TYR A 44 -4.80 -9.17 -11.12
C TYR A 44 -3.43 -9.81 -10.81
N ASP A 45 -3.35 -11.13 -10.60
CA ASP A 45 -2.10 -11.80 -10.21
C ASP A 45 -0.97 -11.58 -11.22
N THR A 46 -1.29 -11.60 -12.52
CA THR A 46 -0.31 -11.34 -13.59
C THR A 46 0.27 -9.93 -13.51
N ALA A 47 -0.58 -8.92 -13.27
CA ALA A 47 -0.15 -7.53 -13.09
C ALA A 47 0.72 -7.37 -11.83
N LEU A 48 0.35 -8.03 -10.72
CA LEU A 48 1.12 -8.01 -9.49
C LEU A 48 2.50 -8.66 -9.66
N ARG A 49 2.60 -9.80 -10.38
CA ARG A 49 3.88 -10.44 -10.70
C ARG A 49 4.76 -9.54 -11.56
N ARG A 50 4.21 -9.00 -12.66
CA ARG A 50 4.92 -8.05 -13.53
C ARG A 50 5.44 -6.85 -12.74
N HIS A 51 4.63 -6.31 -11.84
CA HIS A 51 5.03 -5.18 -11.01
C HIS A 51 6.16 -5.56 -10.02
N ARG A 52 6.10 -6.75 -9.41
CA ARG A 52 7.18 -7.24 -8.54
C ARG A 52 8.49 -7.43 -9.30
N ASP A 53 8.43 -7.94 -10.52
CA ASP A 53 9.63 -8.11 -11.33
C ASP A 53 10.19 -6.76 -11.79
N TRP A 54 9.32 -5.81 -12.17
CA TRP A 54 9.73 -4.44 -12.46
C TRP A 54 10.40 -3.76 -11.25
N MET A 55 9.87 -3.95 -10.04
CA MET A 55 10.46 -3.37 -8.82
C MET A 55 11.88 -3.86 -8.49
N LYS A 56 12.34 -4.95 -9.12
CA LYS A 56 13.72 -5.43 -8.97
C LYS A 56 14.71 -4.62 -9.83
N THR A 57 14.24 -3.94 -10.88
CA THR A 57 15.11 -3.19 -11.79
C THR A 57 15.62 -1.91 -11.14
N GLU A 58 16.73 -1.39 -11.67
CA GLU A 58 17.35 -0.20 -11.10
C GLU A 58 16.49 1.05 -11.36
N GLU A 59 15.82 1.13 -12.51
CA GLU A 59 14.93 2.25 -12.85
C GLU A 59 13.79 2.37 -11.85
N ALA A 60 13.21 1.23 -11.42
CA ALA A 60 12.15 1.20 -10.45
C ALA A 60 12.63 1.64 -9.05
N LYS A 61 13.82 1.20 -8.63
CA LYS A 61 14.44 1.64 -7.37
C LYS A 61 14.71 3.14 -7.37
N GLN A 62 15.27 3.69 -8.45
CA GLN A 62 15.50 5.13 -8.58
C GLN A 62 14.19 5.92 -8.60
N ALA A 63 13.13 5.41 -9.24
CA ALA A 63 11.80 6.01 -9.16
C ALA A 63 11.22 5.96 -7.73
N TYR A 64 11.43 4.86 -7.00
CA TYR A 64 10.98 4.69 -5.62
C TYR A 64 11.71 5.66 -4.67
N LEU A 65 13.03 5.78 -4.78
CA LEU A 65 13.85 6.69 -3.98
C LEU A 65 13.45 8.16 -4.15
N ARG A 66 12.96 8.56 -5.33
CA ARG A 66 12.42 9.91 -5.54
C ARG A 66 11.09 10.17 -4.81
N ARG A 67 10.29 9.13 -4.59
CA ARG A 67 8.96 9.23 -3.95
C ARG A 67 9.01 9.12 -2.44
N LEU A 68 9.96 8.34 -1.91
CA LEU A 68 10.12 8.09 -0.48
C LEU A 68 10.12 9.39 0.35
N PRO A 69 10.90 10.43 0.01
CA PRO A 69 11.00 11.65 0.81
C PRO A 69 9.76 12.55 0.69
N LEU A 70 8.85 12.30 -0.25
CA LEU A 70 7.66 13.11 -0.41
C LEU A 70 6.51 12.59 0.46
N ILE A 71 6.29 11.27 0.40
CA ILE A 71 5.09 10.67 0.98
C ILE A 71 5.26 10.37 2.47
N GLU A 72 6.44 9.92 2.90
CA GLU A 72 6.68 9.58 4.30
C GLU A 72 6.59 10.80 5.22
N PRO A 73 7.23 11.95 4.90
CA PRO A 73 7.12 13.13 5.74
C PRO A 73 5.70 13.70 5.77
N LEU A 74 4.95 13.61 4.67
CA LEU A 74 3.56 14.04 4.63
C LEU A 74 2.73 13.26 5.64
N PHE A 75 2.82 11.92 5.64
CA PHE A 75 2.08 11.09 6.61
C PHE A 75 2.59 11.29 8.04
N ALA A 76 3.89 11.50 8.24
CA ALA A 76 4.45 11.80 9.56
C ALA A 76 3.92 13.13 10.11
N ILE A 77 3.85 14.18 9.28
CA ILE A 77 3.28 15.49 9.66
C ILE A 77 1.79 15.36 9.95
N LEU A 78 1.03 14.68 9.09
CA LEU A 78 -0.40 14.45 9.29
C LEU A 78 -0.67 13.76 10.64
N ARG A 79 0.06 12.68 10.94
CA ARG A 79 -0.14 11.89 12.15
C ARG A 79 0.34 12.61 13.42
N ASN A 80 1.53 13.18 13.38
CA ASN A 80 2.21 13.67 14.60
C ASN A 80 1.98 15.15 14.88
N GLN A 81 1.73 15.97 13.85
CA GLN A 81 1.55 17.43 14.01
C GLN A 81 0.11 17.86 13.80
N LEU A 82 -0.61 17.24 12.86
CA LEU A 82 -2.01 17.57 12.58
C LEU A 82 -3.01 16.64 13.29
N GLY A 83 -2.52 15.67 14.08
CA GLY A 83 -3.34 14.79 14.90
C GLY A 83 -4.22 13.80 14.11
N ALA A 84 -3.99 13.63 12.80
CA ALA A 84 -4.76 12.76 11.92
C ALA A 84 -4.40 11.27 12.13
N ARG A 85 -4.64 10.74 13.33
CA ARG A 85 -4.37 9.33 13.71
C ARG A 85 -5.55 8.41 13.40
N GLN A 86 -6.75 8.97 13.38
CA GLN A 86 -8.00 8.27 13.11
C GLN A 86 -9.00 9.22 12.42
N PHE A 87 -9.91 8.64 11.66
CA PHE A 87 -11.05 9.37 11.08
C PHE A 87 -12.15 9.47 12.14
N ALA A 88 -12.80 10.63 12.26
CA ALA A 88 -13.86 10.83 13.23
C ALA A 88 -15.23 10.40 12.67
N LEU A 89 -15.41 10.52 11.36
CA LEU A 89 -16.62 10.13 10.65
C LEU A 89 -16.58 8.68 10.15
N ARG A 90 -17.78 8.10 10.00
CA ARG A 90 -17.98 6.76 9.42
C ARG A 90 -18.56 6.84 8.01
N GLY A 91 -18.21 5.86 7.19
CA GLY A 91 -18.65 5.75 5.80
C GLY A 91 -17.68 6.41 4.82
N LEU A 92 -17.49 5.77 3.66
CA LEU A 92 -16.52 6.19 2.65
C LEU A 92 -16.70 7.66 2.18
N PRO A 93 -17.93 8.18 1.96
CA PRO A 93 -18.12 9.58 1.57
C PRO A 93 -17.58 10.56 2.61
N ASN A 94 -17.87 10.31 3.89
CA ASN A 94 -17.46 11.19 4.98
C ASN A 94 -15.96 11.12 5.25
N VAL A 95 -15.37 9.91 5.22
CA VAL A 95 -13.91 9.73 5.33
C VAL A 95 -13.16 10.46 4.21
N LYS A 96 -13.70 10.46 2.99
CA LYS A 96 -13.14 11.24 1.88
C LYS A 96 -13.19 12.75 2.14
N ALA A 97 -14.29 13.25 2.71
CA ALA A 97 -14.41 14.66 3.07
C ALA A 97 -13.38 15.06 4.15
N GLU A 98 -13.24 14.26 5.21
CA GLU A 98 -12.21 14.48 6.24
C GLU A 98 -10.80 14.46 5.66
N TRP A 99 -10.50 13.50 4.79
CA TRP A 99 -9.21 13.42 4.12
C TRP A 99 -8.90 14.68 3.30
N SER A 100 -9.89 15.22 2.58
CA SER A 100 -9.75 16.47 1.84
C SER A 100 -9.47 17.67 2.77
N MET A 101 -10.05 17.69 3.98
CA MET A 101 -9.75 18.71 4.98
C MET A 101 -8.32 18.59 5.50
N PHE A 102 -7.86 17.37 5.82
CA PHE A 102 -6.48 17.12 6.23
C PHE A 102 -5.47 17.53 5.15
N ALA A 103 -5.74 17.17 3.90
CA ALA A 103 -4.90 17.55 2.76
C ALA A 103 -4.86 19.08 2.58
N THR A 104 -6.01 19.76 2.72
CA THR A 104 -6.08 21.22 2.66
C THR A 104 -5.25 21.87 3.77
N ALA A 105 -5.39 21.42 5.02
CA ALA A 105 -4.61 21.93 6.14
C ALA A 105 -3.10 21.74 5.94
N TYR A 106 -2.68 20.56 5.45
CA TYR A 106 -1.29 20.29 5.12
C TYR A 106 -0.76 21.22 4.01
N ASN A 107 -1.55 21.42 2.94
CA ASN A 107 -1.19 22.30 1.83
C ASN A 107 -1.05 23.75 2.28
N LEU A 108 -2.00 24.26 3.07
CA LEU A 108 -1.95 25.62 3.63
C LEU A 108 -0.72 25.81 4.53
N ARG A 109 -0.40 24.85 5.40
CA ARG A 109 0.82 24.87 6.22
C ARG A 109 2.09 24.94 5.36
N THR A 110 2.12 24.21 4.25
CA THR A 110 3.28 24.17 3.34
C THR A 110 3.41 25.48 2.56
N LEU A 111 2.31 25.99 2.01
CA LEU A 111 2.26 27.28 1.32
C LEU A 111 2.70 28.42 2.23
N TRP A 112 2.19 28.47 3.47
CA TRP A 112 2.58 29.48 4.45
C TRP A 112 4.10 29.50 4.69
N LYS A 113 4.72 28.33 4.87
CA LYS A 113 6.18 28.25 5.03
C LYS A 113 6.93 28.81 3.83
N VAL A 114 6.52 28.47 2.62
CA VAL A 114 7.14 28.96 1.38
C VAL A 114 6.94 30.46 1.22
N TRP A 115 5.74 30.97 1.48
CA TRP A 115 5.43 32.39 1.39
C TRP A 115 6.22 33.20 2.40
N ARG A 116 6.29 32.74 3.66
CA ARG A 116 7.08 33.39 4.70
C ARG A 116 8.55 33.51 4.29
N THR A 117 9.18 32.41 3.86
CA THR A 117 10.57 32.45 3.40
C THR A 117 10.78 33.45 2.26
N ARG A 118 9.87 33.47 1.26
CA ARG A 118 9.94 34.41 0.13
C ARG A 118 9.75 35.86 0.54
N LEU A 119 8.87 36.14 1.49
CA LEU A 119 8.66 37.48 2.03
C LEU A 119 9.91 37.95 2.79
N ASP A 120 10.49 37.09 3.63
CA ASP A 120 11.72 37.40 4.37
C ASP A 120 12.90 37.68 3.41
N THR A 121 13.01 36.94 2.31
CA THR A 121 14.07 37.18 1.31
C THR A 121 13.89 38.51 0.58
N ARG A 122 12.65 38.94 0.35
CA ARG A 122 12.35 40.23 -0.30
C ARG A 122 12.60 41.41 0.62
N VAL A 123 12.26 41.29 1.90
CA VAL A 123 12.51 42.34 2.90
C VAL A 123 14.02 42.54 3.13
N ASN A 124 14.80 41.46 3.16
CA ASN A 124 16.26 41.54 3.36
C ASN A 124 17.06 41.92 2.11
N ALA A 125 16.41 42.10 0.96
CA ALA A 125 17.03 42.49 -0.31
C ALA A 125 16.83 43.98 -0.66
N ILE A 126 16.17 44.74 0.23
CA ILE A 126 15.96 46.19 0.17
C ILE A 126 16.77 46.79 1.32
#